data_AF-A0A7J0EAX9-F1
#
_entry.id   AF-A0A7J0EAX9-F1
#
_cell.length_a   1.000
_cell.length_b   1.000
_cell.length_c   1.000
_cell.angle_alpha   90.00
_cell.angle_beta   90.00
_cell.angle_gamma   90.00
#
_symmetry.space_group_name_H-M   'P 1'
#
loop_
_entity.id
_entity.type
_entity.pdbx_description
1 polymer ?
#
loop_
_entity_poly.entity_id
_entity_poly.type
_entity_poly.pdbx_seq_one_letter_code
_entity_poly.pdbx_strand_id
1 'polypeptide(L)'
;MAARLQFSIHNSLWFLSSSFSSPLHPFNSRGFHNLKNRLHFRPNPSRAALFCTCKSSNFPNAEASNDPFVLTTPLYYVNAPPHMGSAYTTIAADAIARFQRLLGKKVIFITGTDEHGEKIATAAAARGSSPNEHCDVISQAYKALWEDLDIAYDKFIRTTDPKHEVIVKEFYSRVLANGDIYRADYEGLYCVNCEEYKVDEKELLDNNCCPMHLKPCVLRKEDNYFFALSKYQTKLEETLSQNPDFVQPSFRLNEVQSWIKSGLRDFSISRASVDWGIPVPHDDKQTIYVWFDALLGYISAFLQEEQQANLQTAVSSGWPASLHLIGKDGMKMGKSLGNTLEPNDLVKRFGSDAVRYFFLREVEFGNDGDYSEDRFINIVNAHPCQYYWKSP
;
A
#
# COMPACT_ATOMS: atom_id res chain seq x y z
N MET A 1 -35.45 4.12 2.12
CA MET A 1 -36.46 3.22 2.74
C MET A 1 -35.74 2.32 3.71
N ALA A 2 -36.14 2.36 4.97
CA ALA A 2 -35.48 1.70 6.09
C ALA A 2 -35.81 0.19 6.14
N ALA A 3 -34.83 -0.64 6.48
CA ALA A 3 -35.05 -2.02 6.91
C ALA A 3 -34.29 -2.28 8.21
N ARG A 4 -35.07 -2.58 9.25
CA ARG A 4 -34.66 -2.98 10.60
C ARG A 4 -33.99 -4.36 10.58
N LEU A 5 -32.92 -4.54 11.36
CA LEU A 5 -32.41 -5.86 11.74
C LEU A 5 -32.84 -6.18 13.17
N GLN A 6 -33.55 -7.29 13.33
CA GLN A 6 -33.90 -7.92 14.61
C GLN A 6 -32.69 -8.69 15.14
N PHE A 7 -32.35 -8.45 16.41
CA PHE A 7 -31.45 -9.31 17.18
C PHE A 7 -32.18 -10.59 17.61
N SER A 8 -31.53 -11.74 17.45
CA SER A 8 -31.87 -12.95 18.19
C SER A 8 -30.65 -13.40 19.00
N ILE A 9 -30.79 -13.28 20.31
CA ILE A 9 -29.92 -13.88 21.32
C ILE A 9 -30.46 -15.28 21.55
N HIS A 10 -29.61 -16.31 21.51
CA HIS A 10 -29.90 -17.58 22.17
C HIS A 10 -28.71 -18.03 23.01
N ASN A 11 -28.96 -18.07 24.31
CA ASN A 11 -28.10 -18.57 25.35
C ASN A 11 -27.91 -20.09 25.24
N SER A 12 -26.68 -20.47 25.59
CA SER A 12 -26.21 -21.77 26.06
C SER A 12 -27.15 -22.53 27.00
N LEU A 13 -27.12 -23.87 26.91
CA LEU A 13 -27.02 -24.83 28.02
C LEU A 13 -27.32 -26.24 27.49
N TRP A 14 -26.42 -27.22 27.61
CA TRP A 14 -26.78 -28.61 27.94
C TRP A 14 -25.61 -29.31 28.66
N PHE A 15 -26.00 -30.13 29.64
CA PHE A 15 -25.25 -30.66 30.77
C PHE A 15 -24.42 -31.92 30.48
N LEU A 16 -23.49 -32.17 31.42
CA LEU A 16 -22.66 -33.35 31.68
C LEU A 16 -23.42 -34.68 31.81
N SER A 17 -22.73 -35.80 31.50
CA SER A 17 -22.40 -36.95 32.40
C SER A 17 -22.22 -38.25 31.60
N SER A 18 -21.01 -38.87 31.62
CA SER A 18 -20.63 -40.07 32.43
C SER A 18 -20.99 -41.40 31.70
N SER A 19 -20.24 -42.51 31.66
CA SER A 19 -19.17 -43.02 32.51
C SER A 19 -18.76 -44.46 32.05
N PHE A 20 -17.49 -44.86 32.26
CA PHE A 20 -16.95 -46.23 32.47
C PHE A 20 -16.91 -47.19 31.25
N SER A 21 -15.93 -48.09 31.05
CA SER A 21 -14.94 -48.76 31.92
C SER A 21 -13.82 -49.43 31.10
N SER A 22 -12.59 -49.48 31.66
CA SER A 22 -11.53 -50.45 31.31
C SER A 22 -11.58 -51.64 32.29
N PRO A 23 -10.86 -52.77 32.06
CA PRO A 23 -9.45 -52.86 32.49
C PRO A 23 -8.51 -53.81 31.68
N LEU A 24 -7.20 -53.49 31.71
CA LEU A 24 -5.98 -54.29 32.05
C LEU A 24 -5.94 -55.82 31.69
N HIS A 25 -4.86 -56.51 31.28
CA HIS A 25 -3.40 -56.38 31.48
C HIS A 25 -2.63 -57.47 30.63
N PRO A 26 -1.31 -57.76 30.79
CA PRO A 26 -0.32 -57.92 29.70
C PRO A 26 0.20 -59.35 29.46
N PHE A 27 1.02 -59.58 28.42
CA PHE A 27 2.00 -60.69 28.42
C PHE A 27 3.23 -60.40 27.54
N ASN A 28 4.32 -61.06 27.91
CA ASN A 28 5.72 -60.74 27.65
C ASN A 28 6.38 -61.79 26.71
N SER A 29 7.48 -61.36 26.06
CA SER A 29 8.71 -62.13 25.76
C SER A 29 8.87 -62.98 24.47
N ARG A 30 10.04 -62.75 23.83
CA ARG A 30 10.94 -63.65 23.05
C ARG A 30 10.37 -64.23 21.73
N GLY A 31 11.08 -64.34 20.61
CA GLY A 31 12.46 -64.13 20.20
C GLY A 31 12.65 -64.73 18.78
N PHE A 32 13.71 -64.29 18.07
CA PHE A 32 14.39 -64.93 16.93
C PHE A 32 13.60 -65.46 15.70
N HIS A 33 13.81 -64.85 14.52
CA HIS A 33 14.69 -65.39 13.47
C HIS A 33 14.68 -64.54 12.19
N ASN A 34 15.87 -64.42 11.59
CA ASN A 34 16.15 -63.92 10.25
C ASN A 34 15.25 -64.52 9.17
N LEU A 35 14.68 -63.69 8.29
CA LEU A 35 14.47 -64.05 6.89
C LEU A 35 14.66 -62.81 5.99
N LYS A 36 15.80 -62.78 5.30
CA LYS A 36 16.03 -61.92 4.14
C LYS A 36 15.11 -62.38 3.01
N ASN A 37 14.16 -61.54 2.60
CA ASN A 37 13.54 -61.68 1.28
C ASN A 37 13.85 -60.44 0.45
N ARG A 38 14.79 -60.62 -0.48
CA ARG A 38 15.00 -59.75 -1.64
C ARG A 38 13.75 -59.85 -2.52
N LEU A 39 13.00 -58.78 -2.64
CA LEU A 39 12.03 -58.61 -3.72
C LEU A 39 12.69 -57.83 -4.84
N HIS A 40 13.05 -58.55 -5.91
CA HIS A 40 13.42 -57.98 -7.19
C HIS A 40 12.16 -57.50 -7.91
N PHE A 41 12.00 -56.18 -8.04
CA PHE A 41 11.07 -55.60 -9.01
C PHE A 41 11.79 -55.34 -10.33
N ARG A 42 11.38 -56.07 -11.37
CA ARG A 42 11.69 -55.76 -12.77
C ARG A 42 10.82 -54.57 -13.21
N PRO A 43 11.36 -53.54 -13.90
CA PRO A 43 10.53 -52.51 -14.49
C PRO A 43 9.91 -53.04 -15.79
N ASN A 44 8.59 -52.99 -15.90
CA ASN A 44 7.86 -53.24 -17.14
C ASN A 44 7.54 -51.87 -17.79
N PRO A 45 7.90 -51.62 -19.06
CA PRO A 45 7.77 -50.31 -19.68
C PRO A 45 6.44 -50.20 -20.42
N SER A 46 5.42 -49.60 -19.80
CA SER A 46 4.24 -49.10 -20.53
C SER A 46 3.29 -48.34 -19.63
N ARG A 47 3.61 -47.06 -19.38
CA ARG A 47 2.63 -45.99 -19.14
C ARG A 47 3.38 -44.68 -19.34
N ALA A 48 3.36 -44.21 -20.58
CA ALA A 48 3.91 -42.93 -20.96
C ALA A 48 3.26 -41.85 -20.08
N ALA A 49 4.07 -41.22 -19.23
CA ALA A 49 3.75 -39.92 -18.70
C ALA A 49 3.52 -39.00 -19.91
N LEU A 50 2.35 -38.35 -19.96
CA LEU A 50 2.18 -37.18 -20.81
C LEU A 50 3.12 -36.11 -20.26
N PHE A 51 4.37 -36.14 -20.71
CA PHE A 51 5.20 -34.95 -20.76
C PHE A 51 4.44 -34.00 -21.67
N CYS A 52 3.84 -32.97 -21.07
CA CYS A 52 3.41 -31.80 -21.80
C CYS A 52 4.69 -31.14 -22.35
N THR A 53 5.15 -31.61 -23.50
CA THR A 53 6.12 -30.90 -24.32
C THR A 53 5.37 -29.72 -24.90
N CYS A 54 5.27 -28.63 -24.13
CA CYS A 54 5.03 -27.33 -24.70
C CYS A 54 6.18 -27.09 -25.67
N LYS A 55 5.91 -27.33 -26.96
CA LYS A 55 6.71 -26.76 -28.04
C LYS A 55 6.90 -25.30 -27.67
N SER A 56 8.15 -24.85 -27.63
CA SER A 56 8.46 -23.44 -27.63
C SER A 56 7.81 -22.84 -28.87
N SER A 57 6.60 -22.31 -28.71
CA SER A 57 6.12 -21.28 -29.60
C SER A 57 7.18 -20.20 -29.50
N ASN A 58 7.89 -19.98 -30.60
CA ASN A 58 8.71 -18.79 -30.79
C ASN A 58 7.81 -17.60 -30.51
N PHE A 59 7.82 -17.13 -29.26
CA PHE A 59 7.44 -15.77 -28.98
C PHE A 59 8.36 -14.93 -29.85
N PRO A 60 7.82 -13.97 -30.62
CA PRO A 60 8.69 -13.02 -31.27
C PRO A 60 9.64 -12.50 -30.19
N ASN A 61 10.95 -12.51 -30.49
CA ASN A 61 11.93 -11.76 -29.72
C ASN A 61 11.45 -10.30 -29.72
N ALA A 62 10.55 -9.96 -28.80
CA ALA A 62 10.46 -8.62 -28.29
C ALA A 62 11.86 -8.39 -27.75
N GLU A 63 12.63 -7.53 -28.41
CA GLU A 63 13.82 -6.96 -27.81
C GLU A 63 13.40 -6.57 -26.40
N ALA A 64 13.91 -7.30 -25.40
CA ALA A 64 13.58 -7.02 -24.01
C ALA A 64 14.04 -5.58 -23.81
N SER A 65 13.08 -4.65 -23.63
CA SER A 65 13.41 -3.27 -23.36
C SER A 65 14.40 -3.29 -22.20
N ASN A 66 15.58 -2.70 -22.41
CA ASN A 66 16.61 -2.65 -21.38
C ASN A 66 16.18 -1.76 -20.19
N ASP A 67 15.02 -1.12 -20.32
CA ASP A 67 14.38 -0.30 -19.31
C ASP A 67 13.90 -1.15 -18.12
N PRO A 68 14.18 -0.72 -16.88
CA PRO A 68 13.76 -1.44 -15.69
C PRO A 68 12.23 -1.45 -15.57
N PHE A 69 11.67 -2.55 -15.06
CA PHE A 69 10.30 -2.59 -14.56
C PHE A 69 10.24 -1.87 -13.21
N VAL A 70 9.69 -0.67 -13.21
CA VAL A 70 9.60 0.16 -12.00
C VAL A 70 8.21 0.04 -11.40
N LEU A 71 8.17 -0.27 -10.10
CA LEU A 71 6.95 -0.46 -9.33
C LEU A 71 7.01 0.37 -8.06
N THR A 72 5.91 1.03 -7.69
CA THR A 72 5.83 1.76 -6.42
C THR A 72 4.63 1.37 -5.57
N THR A 73 4.78 1.46 -4.25
CA THR A 73 3.65 1.64 -3.32
C THR A 73 3.32 3.12 -3.16
N PRO A 74 2.22 3.48 -2.44
CA PRO A 74 2.10 4.82 -1.89
C PRO A 74 3.23 5.08 -0.90
N LEU A 75 3.53 6.36 -0.66
CA LEU A 75 4.31 6.77 0.50
C LEU A 75 3.38 6.84 1.70
N TYR A 76 3.74 6.14 2.77
CA TYR A 76 2.84 5.98 3.90
C TYR A 76 2.99 7.12 4.91
N TYR A 77 1.88 7.73 5.30
CA TYR A 77 1.87 8.75 6.35
C TYR A 77 2.41 8.21 7.68
N VAL A 78 3.30 8.98 8.29
CA VAL A 78 3.95 8.61 9.56
C VAL A 78 3.22 9.12 10.80
N ASN A 79 1.95 9.53 10.70
CA ASN A 79 1.18 9.96 11.87
C ASN A 79 0.82 8.78 12.82
N ALA A 80 0.86 7.55 12.31
CA ALA A 80 0.62 6.32 13.06
C ALA A 80 1.55 5.18 12.59
N PRO A 81 1.79 4.15 13.43
CA PRO A 81 2.51 2.94 13.03
C PRO A 81 1.84 2.22 11.84
N PRO A 82 2.60 1.38 11.10
CA PRO A 82 2.06 0.61 9.98
C PRO A 82 0.88 -0.27 10.39
N HIS A 83 -0.05 -0.47 9.47
CA HIS A 83 -1.25 -1.29 9.67
C HIS A 83 -1.50 -2.19 8.46
N MET A 84 -2.53 -3.03 8.52
CA MET A 84 -2.80 -4.00 7.45
C MET A 84 -3.05 -3.38 6.07
N GLY A 85 -3.68 -2.21 5.99
CA GLY A 85 -3.79 -1.46 4.72
C GLY A 85 -2.44 -1.17 4.04
N SER A 86 -1.44 -0.64 4.77
CA SER A 86 -0.10 -0.45 4.20
C SER A 86 0.59 -1.78 3.92
N ALA A 87 0.42 -2.77 4.80
CA ALA A 87 1.03 -4.09 4.66
C ALA A 87 0.55 -4.80 3.39
N TYR A 88 -0.76 -4.83 3.16
CA TYR A 88 -1.36 -5.50 2.01
C TYR A 88 -0.85 -4.93 0.69
N THR A 89 -0.87 -3.60 0.52
CA THR A 89 -0.38 -2.96 -0.71
C THR A 89 1.09 -3.27 -0.96
N THR A 90 1.90 -3.38 0.09
CA THR A 90 3.34 -3.68 -0.04
C THR A 90 3.59 -5.16 -0.32
N ILE A 91 2.83 -6.09 0.28
CA ILE A 91 2.84 -7.52 -0.04
C ILE A 91 2.47 -7.74 -1.51
N ALA A 92 1.42 -7.07 -1.97
CA ALA A 92 0.98 -7.04 -3.37
C ALA A 92 2.10 -6.57 -4.31
N ALA A 93 2.74 -5.44 -3.98
CA ALA A 93 3.85 -4.93 -4.76
C ALA A 93 5.02 -5.91 -4.81
N ASP A 94 5.41 -6.46 -3.67
CA ASP A 94 6.53 -7.40 -3.56
C ASP A 94 6.28 -8.68 -4.38
N ALA A 95 5.06 -9.21 -4.38
CA ALA A 95 4.69 -10.35 -5.21
C ALA A 95 4.87 -10.06 -6.71
N ILE A 96 4.44 -8.88 -7.16
CA ILE A 96 4.64 -8.43 -8.55
C ILE A 96 6.13 -8.25 -8.84
N ALA A 97 6.88 -7.58 -7.96
CA ALA A 97 8.31 -7.37 -8.12
C ALA A 97 9.06 -8.70 -8.26
N ARG A 98 8.81 -9.65 -7.36
CA ARG A 98 9.40 -11.00 -7.41
C ARG A 98 9.03 -11.74 -8.68
N PHE A 99 7.76 -11.66 -9.12
CA PHE A 99 7.34 -12.27 -10.38
C PHE A 99 8.07 -11.68 -11.59
N GLN A 100 8.22 -10.35 -11.67
CA GLN A 100 8.95 -9.70 -12.76
C GLN A 100 10.45 -10.05 -12.74
N ARG A 101 11.06 -10.16 -11.54
CA ARG A 101 12.44 -10.66 -11.38
C ARG A 101 12.57 -12.11 -11.85
N LEU A 102 11.61 -12.98 -11.55
CA LEU A 102 11.58 -14.37 -12.04
C LEU A 102 11.46 -14.47 -13.56
N LEU A 103 10.81 -13.48 -14.21
CA LEU A 103 10.79 -13.34 -15.67
C LEU A 103 12.10 -12.78 -16.25
N GLY A 104 13.13 -12.56 -15.42
CA GLY A 104 14.44 -12.06 -15.85
C GLY A 104 14.49 -10.54 -16.06
N LYS A 105 13.46 -9.78 -15.67
CA LYS A 105 13.48 -8.32 -15.79
C LYS A 105 14.33 -7.68 -14.71
N LYS A 106 15.01 -6.58 -15.05
CA LYS A 106 15.54 -5.64 -14.06
C LYS A 106 14.36 -4.95 -13.38
N VAL A 107 14.26 -5.04 -12.06
CA VAL A 107 13.15 -4.44 -11.29
C VAL A 107 13.69 -3.37 -10.37
N ILE A 108 12.95 -2.27 -10.22
CA ILE A 108 13.16 -1.26 -9.19
C ILE A 108 11.84 -1.10 -8.43
N PHE A 109 11.79 -1.67 -7.23
CA PHE A 109 10.65 -1.60 -6.33
C PHE A 109 10.87 -0.49 -5.28
N ILE A 110 10.05 0.57 -5.36
CA ILE A 110 10.11 1.74 -4.50
C ILE A 110 8.96 1.71 -3.48
N THR A 111 9.29 1.85 -2.20
CA THR A 111 8.34 2.13 -1.11
C THR A 111 8.87 3.29 -0.26
N GLY A 112 8.13 3.74 0.75
CA GLY A 112 8.60 4.82 1.60
C GLY A 112 7.54 5.47 2.46
N THR A 113 7.88 6.64 2.99
CA THR A 113 7.11 7.37 3.98
C THR A 113 6.89 8.83 3.56
N ASP A 114 5.66 9.29 3.76
CA ASP A 114 5.26 10.69 3.66
C ASP A 114 5.30 11.30 5.06
N GLU A 115 6.23 12.24 5.23
CA GLU A 115 6.72 12.70 6.52
C GLU A 115 6.43 14.18 6.80
N HIS A 116 5.71 14.90 5.93
CA HIS A 116 5.37 16.32 6.13
C HIS A 116 3.87 16.56 6.38
N GLY A 117 3.53 17.71 6.97
CA GLY A 117 2.15 18.14 7.16
C GLY A 117 1.69 18.29 8.62
N GLU A 118 0.54 18.96 8.79
CA GLU A 118 -0.04 19.33 10.09
C GLU A 118 -0.37 18.11 10.96
N LYS A 119 -0.82 17.01 10.34
CA LYS A 119 -1.15 15.77 11.06
C LYS A 119 0.06 15.14 11.72
N ILE A 120 1.22 15.17 11.07
CA ILE A 120 2.45 14.56 11.58
C ILE A 120 3.00 15.43 12.72
N ALA A 121 3.01 16.75 12.56
CA ALA A 121 3.37 17.67 13.63
C ALA A 121 2.47 17.50 14.86
N THR A 122 1.16 17.36 14.66
CA THR A 122 0.20 17.11 15.74
C THR A 122 0.44 15.76 16.43
N ALA A 123 0.70 14.71 15.64
CA ALA A 123 0.97 13.37 16.16
C ALA A 123 2.30 13.28 16.93
N ALA A 124 3.31 14.07 16.53
CA ALA A 124 4.57 14.21 17.24
C ALA A 124 4.37 14.96 18.58
N ALA A 125 3.68 16.10 18.55
CA ALA A 125 3.38 16.89 19.74
C ALA A 125 2.58 16.08 20.78
N ALA A 126 1.60 15.28 20.34
CA ALA A 126 0.82 14.39 21.21
C ALA A 126 1.68 13.30 21.90
N ARG A 127 2.88 13.00 21.38
CA ARG A 127 3.84 12.06 21.95
C ARG A 127 5.01 12.76 22.66
N GLY A 128 5.01 14.09 22.71
CA GLY A 128 6.08 14.88 23.33
C GLY A 128 7.42 14.81 22.59
N SER A 129 7.42 14.50 21.28
CA SER A 129 8.62 14.45 20.44
C SER A 129 8.61 15.56 19.39
N SER A 130 9.78 15.90 18.83
CA SER A 130 9.80 16.73 17.62
C SER A 130 9.21 15.97 16.42
N PRO A 131 8.75 16.67 15.36
CA PRO A 131 8.27 16.02 14.15
C PRO A 131 9.34 15.12 13.49
N ASN A 132 10.60 15.55 13.44
CA ASN A 132 11.68 14.78 12.83
C ASN A 132 11.94 13.46 13.59
N GLU A 133 12.06 13.51 14.92
CA GLU A 133 12.20 12.30 15.75
C GLU A 133 10.98 11.38 15.63
N HIS A 134 9.78 11.95 15.51
CA HIS A 134 8.56 11.16 15.30
C HIS A 134 8.61 10.40 13.97
N CYS A 135 8.99 11.09 12.89
CA CYS A 135 9.16 10.48 11.58
C CYS A 135 10.20 9.38 11.61
N ASP A 136 11.37 9.58 12.23
CA ASP A 136 12.42 8.57 12.35
C ASP A 136 11.90 7.27 13.01
N VAL A 137 11.18 7.40 14.12
CA VAL A 137 10.62 6.25 14.86
C VAL A 137 9.61 5.48 14.02
N ILE A 138 8.68 6.18 13.37
CA ILE A 138 7.60 5.52 12.62
C ILE A 138 8.12 4.95 11.30
N SER A 139 9.02 5.64 10.61
CA SER A 139 9.68 5.12 9.39
C SER A 139 10.51 3.88 9.70
N GLN A 140 11.16 3.82 10.86
CA GLN A 140 11.83 2.61 11.32
C GLN A 140 10.84 1.47 11.59
N ALA A 141 9.65 1.76 12.12
CA ALA A 141 8.60 0.75 12.31
C ALA A 141 8.09 0.18 10.99
N TYR A 142 7.96 1.01 9.94
CA TYR A 142 7.68 0.52 8.57
C TYR A 142 8.77 -0.40 8.06
N LYS A 143 10.05 -0.01 8.16
CA LYS A 143 11.20 -0.83 7.74
C LYS A 143 11.25 -2.17 8.48
N ALA A 144 11.02 -2.17 9.79
CA ALA A 144 10.99 -3.38 10.61
C ALA A 144 9.85 -4.32 10.16
N LEU A 145 8.64 -3.79 9.91
CA LEU A 145 7.56 -4.61 9.40
C LEU A 145 7.85 -5.17 8.00
N TRP A 146 8.53 -4.41 7.14
CA TRP A 146 8.98 -4.90 5.82
C TRP A 146 9.98 -6.04 5.92
N GLU A 147 10.90 -5.98 6.88
CA GLU A 147 11.81 -7.08 7.20
C GLU A 147 11.04 -8.31 7.70
N ASP A 148 10.15 -8.13 8.68
CA ASP A 148 9.31 -9.20 9.23
C ASP A 148 8.43 -9.87 8.17
N LEU A 149 7.93 -9.11 7.18
CA LEU A 149 7.13 -9.60 6.05
C LEU A 149 7.97 -10.11 4.85
N ASP A 150 9.30 -10.18 4.96
CA ASP A 150 10.20 -10.53 3.84
C ASP A 150 9.89 -9.72 2.55
N ILE A 151 9.73 -8.41 2.68
CA ILE A 151 9.52 -7.52 1.53
C ILE A 151 10.87 -7.17 0.90
N ALA A 152 11.05 -7.50 -0.38
CA ALA A 152 12.28 -7.25 -1.12
C ALA A 152 12.16 -5.98 -1.98
N TYR A 153 12.09 -4.81 -1.33
CA TYR A 153 12.14 -3.50 -1.97
C TYR A 153 13.58 -3.09 -2.32
N ASP A 154 13.75 -2.27 -3.35
CA ASP A 154 15.07 -1.77 -3.80
C ASP A 154 15.36 -0.37 -3.26
N LYS A 155 14.31 0.43 -2.99
CA LYS A 155 14.41 1.81 -2.51
C LYS A 155 13.37 2.08 -1.43
N PHE A 156 13.79 2.73 -0.34
CA PHE A 156 12.92 3.28 0.69
C PHE A 156 13.11 4.80 0.74
N ILE A 157 12.15 5.56 0.23
CA ILE A 157 12.21 7.04 0.21
C ILE A 157 11.58 7.63 1.47
N ARG A 158 12.17 8.70 1.99
CA ARG A 158 11.57 9.55 3.03
C ARG A 158 11.43 10.96 2.47
N THR A 159 10.27 11.60 2.62
CA THR A 159 10.12 12.99 2.11
C THR A 159 10.95 14.00 2.91
N THR A 160 11.42 13.66 4.11
CA THR A 160 12.40 14.47 4.87
C THR A 160 13.84 14.37 4.35
N ASP A 161 14.14 13.49 3.38
CA ASP A 161 15.49 13.37 2.83
C ASP A 161 15.89 14.69 2.14
N PRO A 162 17.05 15.29 2.45
CA PRO A 162 17.46 16.58 1.87
C PRO A 162 17.50 16.60 0.34
N LYS A 163 17.75 15.44 -0.28
CA LYS A 163 17.73 15.29 -1.75
C LYS A 163 16.34 15.40 -2.32
N HIS A 164 15.34 14.87 -1.63
CA HIS A 164 13.95 15.01 -2.01
C HIS A 164 13.55 16.50 -2.01
N GLU A 165 13.93 17.24 -0.97
CA GLU A 165 13.69 18.68 -0.88
C GLU A 165 14.23 19.45 -2.09
N VAL A 166 15.44 19.13 -2.54
CA VAL A 166 16.04 19.73 -3.75
C VAL A 166 15.18 19.45 -4.99
N ILE A 167 14.70 18.20 -5.16
CA ILE A 167 13.84 17.82 -6.28
C ILE A 167 12.50 18.57 -6.25
N VAL A 168 11.86 18.66 -5.08
CA VAL A 168 10.59 19.37 -4.91
C VAL A 168 10.74 20.85 -5.25
N LYS A 169 11.81 21.50 -4.76
CA LYS A 169 12.08 22.91 -5.05
C LYS A 169 12.37 23.14 -6.53
N GLU A 170 13.17 22.28 -7.17
CA GLU A 170 13.45 22.37 -8.61
C GLU A 170 12.18 22.19 -9.44
N PHE A 171 11.35 21.19 -9.11
CA PHE A 171 10.08 20.94 -9.79
C PHE A 171 9.13 22.14 -9.61
N TYR A 172 8.95 22.63 -8.38
CA TYR A 172 8.13 23.80 -8.08
C TYR A 172 8.54 25.01 -8.92
N SER A 173 9.84 25.35 -8.94
CA SER A 173 10.34 26.48 -9.72
C SER A 173 10.07 26.33 -11.23
N ARG A 174 10.14 25.11 -11.78
CA ARG A 174 9.80 24.85 -13.19
C ARG A 174 8.31 25.06 -13.48
N VAL A 175 7.43 24.56 -12.61
CA VAL A 175 5.97 24.72 -12.77
C VAL A 175 5.56 26.19 -12.62
N LEU A 176 6.20 26.92 -11.69
CA LEU A 176 6.02 28.36 -11.54
C LEU A 176 6.49 29.12 -12.79
N ALA A 177 7.69 28.82 -13.31
CA ALA A 177 8.22 29.43 -14.52
C ALA A 177 7.36 29.14 -15.76
N ASN A 178 6.66 28.00 -15.79
CA ASN A 178 5.69 27.65 -16.84
C ASN A 178 4.36 28.43 -16.73
N GLY A 179 4.15 29.20 -15.64
CA GLY A 179 2.94 29.97 -15.41
C GLY A 179 1.75 29.14 -14.92
N ASP A 180 2.00 27.95 -14.37
CA ASP A 180 0.96 27.05 -13.83
C ASP A 180 0.80 27.14 -12.32
N ILE A 181 1.64 27.95 -11.66
CA ILE A 181 1.47 28.34 -10.27
C ILE A 181 1.14 29.84 -10.24
N TYR A 182 0.10 30.21 -9.50
CA TYR A 182 -0.26 31.60 -9.24
C TYR A 182 -0.65 31.79 -7.78
N ARG A 183 -0.55 33.01 -7.28
CA ARG A 183 -0.90 33.36 -5.90
C ARG A 183 -2.32 33.92 -5.86
N ALA A 184 -3.12 33.48 -4.90
CA ALA A 184 -4.48 33.98 -4.70
C ALA A 184 -4.91 33.85 -3.23
N ASP A 185 -5.74 34.80 -2.79
CA ASP A 185 -6.47 34.69 -1.54
C ASP A 185 -7.58 33.65 -1.69
N TYR A 186 -7.62 32.68 -0.78
CA TYR A 186 -8.66 31.67 -0.75
C TYR A 186 -9.33 31.63 0.62
N GLU A 187 -10.65 31.65 0.61
CA GLU A 187 -11.48 31.55 1.80
C GLU A 187 -12.43 30.36 1.62
N GLY A 188 -12.37 29.40 2.55
CA GLY A 188 -13.19 28.20 2.46
C GLY A 188 -13.10 27.31 3.70
N LEU A 189 -14.01 26.35 3.77
CA LEU A 189 -14.03 25.35 4.83
C LEU A 189 -12.92 24.32 4.58
N TYR A 190 -12.06 24.09 5.57
CA TYR A 190 -10.92 23.16 5.48
C TYR A 190 -11.10 21.98 6.42
N CYS A 191 -10.93 20.76 5.90
CA CYS A 191 -10.91 19.57 6.73
C CYS A 191 -9.46 19.18 7.07
N VAL A 192 -9.06 19.42 8.32
CA VAL A 192 -7.72 19.05 8.84
C VAL A 192 -7.41 17.57 8.63
N ASN A 193 -8.42 16.70 8.73
CA ASN A 193 -8.23 15.26 8.54
C ASN A 193 -8.11 14.82 7.07
N CYS A 194 -8.69 15.56 6.13
CA CYS A 194 -8.45 15.34 4.69
C CYS A 194 -7.18 16.05 4.20
N GLU A 195 -6.70 17.06 4.95
CA GLU A 195 -5.70 18.05 4.50
C GLU A 195 -6.12 18.86 3.26
N GLU A 196 -7.44 19.00 3.08
CA GLU A 196 -8.06 19.51 1.86
C GLU A 196 -9.19 20.52 2.18
N TYR A 197 -9.35 21.52 1.30
CA TYR A 197 -10.51 22.41 1.31
C TYR A 197 -11.76 21.73 0.75
N LYS A 198 -12.91 21.97 1.38
CA LYS A 198 -14.22 21.49 0.96
C LYS A 198 -14.92 22.61 0.21
N VAL A 199 -14.95 22.45 -1.12
CA VAL A 199 -15.31 23.52 -2.06
C VAL A 199 -16.82 23.65 -2.24
N ASP A 200 -17.58 22.55 -2.04
CA ASP A 200 -19.04 22.56 -2.09
C ASP A 200 -19.61 22.28 -0.69
N GLU A 201 -20.32 23.26 -0.12
CA GLU A 201 -21.00 23.11 1.17
C GLU A 201 -22.02 21.96 1.15
N LYS A 202 -22.53 21.57 -0.03
CA LYS A 202 -23.44 20.43 -0.18
C LYS A 202 -22.77 19.08 0.02
N GLU A 203 -21.45 19.02 -0.05
CA GLU A 203 -20.69 17.80 0.27
C GLU A 203 -20.50 17.64 1.78
N LEU A 204 -20.81 18.66 2.58
CA LEU A 204 -20.72 18.63 4.04
C LEU A 204 -22.02 18.14 4.65
N LEU A 205 -21.89 17.47 5.79
CA LEU A 205 -23.00 17.16 6.69
C LEU A 205 -23.39 18.39 7.50
N ASP A 206 -24.47 18.28 8.27
CA ASP A 206 -24.91 19.31 9.21
C ASP A 206 -23.75 19.86 10.06
N ASN A 207 -23.80 21.16 10.36
CA ASN A 207 -22.74 21.91 11.06
C ASN A 207 -21.36 21.87 10.36
N ASN A 208 -21.33 21.87 9.02
CA ASN A 208 -20.10 21.88 8.21
C ASN A 208 -19.17 20.68 8.48
N CYS A 209 -19.74 19.52 8.80
CA CYS A 209 -18.95 18.34 9.12
C CYS A 209 -18.49 17.59 7.86
N CYS A 210 -17.22 17.21 7.81
CA CYS A 210 -16.68 16.39 6.74
C CYS A 210 -17.37 15.02 6.71
N PRO A 211 -17.92 14.55 5.59
CA PRO A 211 -18.64 13.28 5.52
C PRO A 211 -17.74 12.07 5.77
N MET A 212 -16.44 12.18 5.45
CA MET A 212 -15.46 11.11 5.62
C MET A 212 -14.97 10.96 7.06
N HIS A 213 -14.80 12.08 7.76
CA HIS A 213 -14.17 12.11 9.08
C HIS A 213 -15.13 12.43 10.22
N LEU A 214 -16.35 12.85 9.91
CA LEU A 214 -17.41 13.21 10.85
C LEU A 214 -16.95 14.27 11.88
N LYS A 215 -16.05 15.15 11.45
CA LYS A 215 -15.53 16.27 12.24
C LYS A 215 -15.84 17.59 11.54
N PRO A 216 -16.11 18.68 12.30
CA PRO A 216 -16.34 20.00 11.74
C PRO A 216 -15.15 20.48 10.91
N CYS A 217 -15.43 21.04 9.73
CA CYS A 217 -14.44 21.78 8.95
C CYS A 217 -14.21 23.16 9.56
N VAL A 218 -13.00 23.68 9.41
CA VAL A 218 -12.60 24.98 9.95
C VAL A 218 -12.59 26.00 8.81
N LEU A 219 -13.27 27.13 8.97
CA LEU A 219 -13.17 28.22 8.00
C LEU A 219 -11.74 28.79 8.04
N ARG A 220 -11.05 28.76 6.90
CA ARG A 220 -9.71 29.33 6.75
C ARG A 220 -9.73 30.35 5.61
N LYS A 221 -9.09 31.50 5.83
CA LYS A 221 -8.75 32.47 4.80
C LYS A 221 -7.25 32.58 4.74
N GLU A 222 -6.67 32.15 3.64
CA GLU A 222 -5.23 32.09 3.46
C GLU A 222 -4.86 32.57 2.07
N ASP A 223 -3.83 33.42 2.01
CA ASP A 223 -3.12 33.73 0.79
C ASP A 223 -2.21 32.54 0.48
N ASN A 224 -2.46 31.86 -0.63
CA ASN A 224 -1.80 30.61 -0.98
C ASN A 224 -1.39 30.59 -2.47
N TYR A 225 -0.44 29.72 -2.79
CA TYR A 225 -0.11 29.37 -4.17
C TYR A 225 -1.05 28.27 -4.66
N PHE A 226 -1.57 28.42 -5.86
CA PHE A 226 -2.51 27.52 -6.53
C PHE A 226 -1.87 26.90 -7.76
N PHE A 227 -2.15 25.62 -8.00
CA PHE A 227 -1.84 24.96 -9.26
C PHE A 227 -3.03 25.02 -10.21
N ALA A 228 -2.77 25.45 -11.44
CA ALA A 228 -3.77 25.63 -12.49
C ALA A 228 -4.21 24.31 -13.16
N LEU A 229 -4.72 23.35 -12.36
CA LEU A 229 -5.14 22.03 -12.82
C LEU A 229 -6.20 22.09 -13.94
N SER A 230 -7.09 23.10 -13.90
CA SER A 230 -8.12 23.30 -14.92
C SER A 230 -7.56 23.40 -16.34
N LYS A 231 -6.35 23.95 -16.53
CA LYS A 231 -5.66 24.02 -17.83
C LYS A 231 -5.37 22.65 -18.45
N TYR A 232 -5.31 21.59 -17.63
CA TYR A 232 -4.89 20.26 -18.04
C TYR A 232 -6.04 19.32 -18.39
N GLN A 233 -7.29 19.77 -18.28
CA GLN A 233 -8.46 18.92 -18.46
C GLN A 233 -8.46 18.17 -19.80
N THR A 234 -8.41 18.88 -20.94
CA THR A 234 -8.44 18.26 -22.27
C THR A 234 -7.29 17.28 -22.47
N LYS A 235 -6.08 17.63 -22.02
CA LYS A 235 -4.90 16.75 -22.13
C LYS A 235 -5.07 15.47 -21.32
N LEU A 236 -5.66 15.55 -20.12
CA LEU A 236 -5.93 14.37 -19.27
C LEU A 236 -7.03 13.50 -19.88
N GLU A 237 -8.10 14.09 -20.41
CA GLU A 237 -9.16 13.37 -21.12
C GLU A 237 -8.62 12.60 -22.34
N GLU A 238 -7.79 13.25 -23.15
CA GLU A 238 -7.13 12.63 -24.31
C GLU A 238 -6.18 11.51 -23.87
N THR A 239 -5.34 11.76 -22.88
CA THR A 239 -4.36 10.77 -22.37
C THR A 239 -5.07 9.51 -21.89
N LEU A 240 -6.12 9.64 -21.07
CA LEU A 240 -6.86 8.50 -20.54
C LEU A 240 -7.70 7.79 -21.61
N SER A 241 -8.14 8.49 -22.64
CA SER A 241 -8.88 7.88 -23.76
C SER A 241 -7.96 7.08 -24.68
N GLN A 242 -6.72 7.54 -24.87
CA GLN A 242 -5.71 6.87 -25.69
C GLN A 242 -5.01 5.71 -24.96
N ASN A 243 -5.09 5.66 -23.63
CA ASN A 243 -4.43 4.67 -22.79
C ASN A 243 -5.44 3.98 -21.86
N PRO A 244 -6.28 3.05 -22.37
CA PRO A 244 -7.36 2.41 -21.59
C PRO A 244 -6.84 1.56 -20.43
N ASP A 245 -5.55 1.18 -20.43
CA ASP A 245 -4.91 0.43 -19.37
C ASP A 245 -4.17 1.29 -18.34
N PHE A 246 -4.24 2.62 -18.46
CA PHE A 246 -3.52 3.55 -17.57
C PHE A 246 -4.01 3.49 -16.11
N VAL A 247 -5.30 3.22 -15.91
CA VAL A 247 -5.90 2.98 -14.59
C VAL A 247 -6.60 1.64 -14.61
N GLN A 248 -6.20 0.75 -13.71
CA GLN A 248 -6.81 -0.56 -13.54
C GLN A 248 -7.31 -0.72 -12.09
N PRO A 249 -8.44 -1.41 -11.87
CA PRO A 249 -9.34 -2.01 -12.88
C PRO A 249 -10.16 -0.96 -13.65
N SER A 250 -10.71 -1.33 -14.81
CA SER A 250 -11.41 -0.41 -15.74
C SER A 250 -12.56 0.40 -15.13
N PHE A 251 -13.25 -0.12 -14.12
CA PHE A 251 -14.30 0.66 -13.43
C PHE A 251 -13.73 1.85 -12.64
N ARG A 252 -12.48 1.78 -12.17
CA ARG A 252 -11.78 2.92 -11.57
C ARG A 252 -11.39 3.95 -12.61
N LEU A 253 -10.98 3.52 -13.80
CA LEU A 253 -10.76 4.44 -14.92
C LEU A 253 -12.04 5.22 -15.24
N ASN A 254 -13.20 4.55 -15.27
CA ASN A 254 -14.49 5.20 -15.51
C ASN A 254 -14.82 6.25 -14.43
N GLU A 255 -14.55 5.96 -13.16
CA GLU A 255 -14.71 6.93 -12.05
C GLU A 255 -13.82 8.18 -12.28
N VAL A 256 -12.54 7.98 -12.60
CA VAL A 256 -11.58 9.06 -12.86
C VAL A 256 -11.99 9.90 -14.09
N GLN A 257 -12.36 9.24 -15.19
CA GLN A 257 -12.82 9.93 -16.40
C GLN A 257 -14.10 10.73 -16.15
N SER A 258 -15.03 10.19 -15.35
CA SER A 258 -16.27 10.90 -14.97
C SER A 258 -15.95 12.14 -14.14
N TRP A 259 -15.02 12.05 -13.19
CA TRP A 259 -14.57 13.18 -12.39
C TRP A 259 -13.91 14.27 -13.25
N ILE A 260 -12.99 13.92 -14.16
CA ILE A 260 -12.35 14.89 -15.05
C ILE A 260 -13.39 15.60 -15.93
N LYS A 261 -14.34 14.85 -16.51
CA LYS A 261 -15.43 15.40 -17.33
C LYS A 261 -16.37 16.32 -16.55
N SER A 262 -16.44 16.21 -15.23
CA SER A 262 -17.24 17.10 -14.38
C SER A 262 -16.65 18.51 -14.24
N GLY A 263 -15.41 18.71 -14.69
CA GLY A 263 -14.71 19.99 -14.66
C GLY A 263 -13.62 20.03 -13.59
N LEU A 264 -12.36 20.12 -14.02
CA LEU A 264 -11.22 20.24 -13.10
C LEU A 264 -11.12 21.64 -12.52
N ARG A 265 -10.87 21.72 -11.22
CA ARG A 265 -10.67 22.98 -10.48
C ARG A 265 -9.23 23.11 -10.05
N ASP A 266 -8.75 24.35 -10.02
CA ASP A 266 -7.46 24.70 -9.48
C ASP A 266 -7.46 24.47 -7.96
N PHE A 267 -6.32 24.08 -7.40
CA PHE A 267 -6.22 23.74 -5.99
C PHE A 267 -4.97 24.34 -5.35
N SER A 268 -5.06 24.62 -4.06
CA SER A 268 -3.98 25.21 -3.29
C SER A 268 -2.85 24.21 -3.05
N ILE A 269 -1.64 24.59 -3.46
CA ILE A 269 -0.38 23.85 -3.33
C ILE A 269 0.59 24.45 -2.30
N SER A 270 0.14 25.42 -1.50
CA SER A 270 0.89 25.89 -0.32
C SER A 270 -0.03 26.07 0.89
N ARG A 271 0.56 26.20 2.07
CA ARG A 271 -0.12 26.52 3.32
C ARG A 271 0.73 27.53 4.11
N ALA A 272 0.10 28.61 4.57
CA ALA A 272 0.75 29.57 5.47
C ALA A 272 0.85 29.06 6.91
N SER A 273 -0.09 28.21 7.33
CA SER A 273 -0.31 27.82 8.73
C SER A 273 0.35 26.50 9.13
N VAL A 274 1.26 25.96 8.31
CA VAL A 274 1.88 24.63 8.53
C VAL A 274 3.40 24.77 8.55
N ASP A 275 4.01 24.65 9.73
CA ASP A 275 5.47 24.82 9.88
C ASP A 275 6.27 23.57 9.46
N TRP A 276 5.66 22.39 9.52
CA TRP A 276 6.35 21.12 9.24
C TRP A 276 6.17 20.69 7.78
N GLY A 277 7.09 21.12 6.92
CA GLY A 277 7.16 20.75 5.51
C GLY A 277 8.25 21.50 4.76
N ILE A 278 8.26 21.36 3.43
CA ILE A 278 9.23 22.03 2.56
C ILE A 278 8.80 23.48 2.31
N PRO A 279 9.65 24.50 2.58
CA PRO A 279 9.31 25.88 2.31
C PRO A 279 9.24 26.17 0.81
N VAL A 280 8.30 27.02 0.40
CA VAL A 280 8.19 27.51 -0.98
C VAL A 280 9.46 28.28 -1.35
N PRO A 281 10.07 28.03 -2.53
CA PRO A 281 11.21 28.80 -3.00
C PRO A 281 10.93 30.31 -3.00
N HIS A 282 11.77 31.07 -2.30
CA HIS A 282 11.66 32.54 -2.15
C HIS A 282 10.46 33.05 -1.32
N ASP A 283 9.72 32.18 -0.62
CA ASP A 283 8.64 32.56 0.31
C ASP A 283 8.63 31.60 1.51
N ASP A 284 9.47 31.88 2.52
CA ASP A 284 9.66 31.04 3.71
C ASP A 284 8.47 31.03 4.67
N LYS A 285 7.47 31.89 4.44
CA LYS A 285 6.20 31.92 5.18
C LYS A 285 5.19 30.91 4.65
N GLN A 286 5.50 30.25 3.55
CA GLN A 286 4.62 29.32 2.86
C GLN A 286 5.29 27.96 2.78
N THR A 287 4.55 26.94 3.17
CA THR A 287 4.99 25.55 3.09
C THR A 287 4.30 24.87 1.92
N ILE A 288 5.05 24.14 1.11
CA ILE A 288 4.53 23.36 -0.01
C ILE A 288 3.55 22.32 0.53
N TYR A 289 2.38 22.24 -0.13
CA TYR A 289 1.35 21.29 0.22
C TYR A 289 1.85 19.85 0.09
N VAL A 290 1.57 19.03 1.10
CA VAL A 290 2.09 17.66 1.24
C VAL A 290 1.94 16.80 -0.01
N TRP A 291 0.82 16.88 -0.73
CA TRP A 291 0.62 16.06 -1.94
C TRP A 291 1.43 16.56 -3.16
N PHE A 292 1.81 17.84 -3.19
CA PHE A 292 2.69 18.37 -4.23
C PHE A 292 4.15 17.93 -4.02
N ASP A 293 4.53 17.71 -2.76
CA ASP A 293 5.80 17.13 -2.32
C ASP A 293 5.81 15.60 -2.52
N ALA A 294 4.92 14.87 -1.86
CA ALA A 294 5.03 13.42 -1.68
C ALA A 294 5.00 12.65 -3.01
N LEU A 295 4.24 13.12 -4.00
CA LEU A 295 4.20 12.52 -5.34
C LEU A 295 5.56 12.56 -6.05
N LEU A 296 6.43 13.52 -5.72
CA LEU A 296 7.79 13.61 -6.25
C LEU A 296 8.76 12.66 -5.55
N GLY A 297 8.35 11.99 -4.47
CA GLY A 297 9.14 10.95 -3.83
C GLY A 297 9.40 9.76 -4.75
N TYR A 298 8.46 9.45 -5.67
CA TYR A 298 8.65 8.41 -6.70
C TYR A 298 9.81 8.73 -7.64
N ILE A 299 10.01 10.01 -7.97
CA ILE A 299 11.12 10.47 -8.80
C ILE A 299 12.40 10.55 -7.97
N SER A 300 12.30 11.08 -6.74
CA SER A 300 13.45 11.30 -5.86
C SER A 300 14.14 9.99 -5.46
N ALA A 301 13.40 8.88 -5.38
CA ALA A 301 13.93 7.55 -5.08
C ALA A 301 15.01 7.05 -6.06
N PHE A 302 15.10 7.62 -7.26
CA PHE A 302 16.13 7.28 -8.24
C PHE A 302 17.50 7.91 -7.96
N LEU A 303 17.58 8.91 -7.08
CA LEU A 303 18.85 9.54 -6.73
C LEU A 303 19.76 8.57 -5.95
N GLN A 304 21.06 8.61 -6.25
CA GLN A 304 22.09 7.87 -5.52
C GLN A 304 22.64 8.71 -4.37
N GLU A 305 23.19 8.10 -3.32
CA GLU A 305 23.66 8.78 -2.10
C GLU A 305 24.83 9.76 -2.34
N GLU A 306 25.72 9.47 -3.28
CA GLU A 306 26.88 10.33 -3.58
C GLU A 306 26.63 11.34 -4.69
N GLN A 307 25.46 11.29 -5.35
CA GLN A 307 25.16 12.13 -6.50
C GLN A 307 24.52 13.46 -6.09
N GLN A 308 24.89 14.54 -6.78
CA GLN A 308 24.20 15.82 -6.69
C GLN A 308 22.74 15.65 -7.11
N ALA A 309 21.81 16.06 -6.24
CA ALA A 309 20.39 15.96 -6.51
C ALA A 309 20.00 16.87 -7.68
N ASN A 310 19.39 16.28 -8.72
CA ASN A 310 18.95 16.98 -9.91
C ASN A 310 17.75 16.25 -10.53
N LEU A 311 16.70 16.99 -10.87
CA LEU A 311 15.45 16.43 -11.41
C LEU A 311 15.66 15.70 -12.74
N GLN A 312 16.49 16.25 -13.63
CA GLN A 312 16.76 15.62 -14.93
C GLN A 312 17.45 14.27 -14.76
N THR A 313 18.42 14.19 -13.84
CA THR A 313 19.09 12.94 -13.49
C THR A 313 18.09 11.92 -12.95
N ALA A 314 17.27 12.31 -11.98
CA ALA A 314 16.28 11.42 -11.37
C ALA A 314 15.31 10.83 -12.40
N VAL A 315 14.78 11.67 -13.29
CA VAL A 315 13.88 11.25 -14.38
C VAL A 315 14.59 10.29 -15.34
N SER A 316 15.84 10.57 -15.74
CA SER A 316 16.59 9.72 -16.67
C SER A 316 17.02 8.35 -16.11
N SER A 317 16.80 8.10 -14.81
CA SER A 317 17.32 6.93 -14.09
C SER A 317 16.31 5.79 -13.91
N GLY A 318 15.11 5.92 -14.50
CA GLY A 318 14.07 4.88 -14.48
C GLY A 318 12.63 5.39 -14.54
N TRP A 319 12.39 6.67 -14.76
CA TRP A 319 11.05 7.22 -14.97
C TRP A 319 10.63 7.12 -16.45
N PRO A 320 9.36 6.84 -16.78
CA PRO A 320 8.19 6.68 -15.89
C PRO A 320 8.13 5.32 -15.18
N ALA A 321 7.41 5.27 -14.05
CA ALA A 321 7.11 4.00 -13.41
C ALA A 321 6.26 3.11 -14.32
N SER A 322 6.52 1.81 -14.31
CA SER A 322 5.72 0.82 -15.03
C SER A 322 4.39 0.53 -14.34
N LEU A 323 4.34 0.65 -13.00
CA LEU A 323 3.15 0.43 -12.20
C LEU A 323 3.20 1.23 -10.89
N HIS A 324 2.12 1.96 -10.59
CA HIS A 324 1.85 2.51 -9.27
C HIS A 324 0.73 1.71 -8.62
N LEU A 325 1.00 1.06 -7.49
CA LEU A 325 -0.07 0.50 -6.66
C LEU A 325 -0.54 1.56 -5.68
N ILE A 326 -1.84 1.83 -5.68
CA ILE A 326 -2.48 2.74 -4.76
C ILE A 326 -3.75 2.10 -4.19
N GLY A 327 -4.03 2.37 -2.91
CA GLY A 327 -5.30 2.00 -2.30
C GLY A 327 -6.40 3.00 -2.69
N LYS A 328 -7.65 2.54 -2.79
CA LYS A 328 -8.78 3.46 -2.71
C LYS A 328 -8.95 3.88 -1.25
N ASP A 329 -9.14 5.17 -0.99
CA ASP A 329 -9.56 5.65 0.33
C ASP A 329 -10.96 5.10 0.67
N GLY A 330 -10.99 3.94 1.33
CA GLY A 330 -12.15 3.34 1.97
C GLY A 330 -12.07 3.47 3.49
N MET A 331 -13.15 3.12 4.20
CA MET A 331 -13.21 3.17 5.66
C MET A 331 -11.99 2.46 6.27
N LYS A 332 -11.15 3.23 6.98
CA LYS A 332 -10.03 2.67 7.75
C LYS A 332 -10.58 1.68 8.77
N MET A 333 -9.96 0.50 8.87
CA MET A 333 -10.17 -0.43 9.98
C MET A 333 -10.03 0.36 11.29
N GLY A 334 -11.16 0.63 11.95
CA GLY A 334 -11.24 1.57 13.05
C GLY A 334 -10.76 0.95 14.35
N LYS A 335 -9.76 1.58 14.98
CA LYS A 335 -9.32 1.25 16.36
C LYS A 335 -10.46 1.32 17.38
N SER A 336 -11.53 2.06 17.09
CA SER A 336 -12.67 2.28 17.98
C SER A 336 -13.51 1.02 18.27
N LEU A 337 -13.37 -0.06 17.49
CA LEU A 337 -14.11 -1.31 17.68
C LEU A 337 -13.27 -2.45 18.29
N GLY A 338 -11.99 -2.22 18.62
CA GLY A 338 -11.12 -3.24 19.22
C GLY A 338 -10.68 -4.38 18.28
N ASN A 339 -11.22 -4.46 17.06
CA ASN A 339 -10.88 -5.48 16.05
C ASN A 339 -9.78 -4.99 15.09
N THR A 340 -8.75 -4.29 15.59
CA THR A 340 -7.65 -3.87 14.71
C THR A 340 -6.76 -5.06 14.43
N LEU A 341 -6.64 -5.39 13.15
CA LEU A 341 -5.73 -6.42 12.68
C LEU A 341 -4.32 -5.82 12.60
N GLU A 342 -3.43 -6.25 13.48
CA GLU A 342 -2.05 -5.78 13.54
C GLU A 342 -1.13 -6.73 12.73
N PRO A 343 -0.41 -6.22 11.71
CA PRO A 343 0.40 -7.07 10.84
C PRO A 343 1.54 -7.77 11.60
N ASN A 344 2.18 -7.10 12.55
CA ASN A 344 3.26 -7.67 13.36
C ASN A 344 2.78 -8.90 14.17
N ASP A 345 1.56 -8.82 14.73
CA ASP A 345 0.99 -9.93 15.50
C ASP A 345 0.69 -11.13 14.60
N LEU A 346 0.20 -10.89 13.39
CA LEU A 346 -0.03 -11.96 12.42
C LEU A 346 1.26 -12.66 12.01
N VAL A 347 2.31 -11.90 11.68
CA VAL A 347 3.60 -12.46 11.28
C VAL A 347 4.20 -13.26 12.43
N LYS A 348 4.18 -12.72 13.65
CA LYS A 348 4.69 -13.42 14.84
C LYS A 348 3.97 -14.74 15.11
N ARG A 349 2.66 -14.81 14.84
CA ARG A 349 1.83 -15.99 15.13
C ARG A 349 1.88 -17.04 14.02
N PHE A 350 1.93 -16.62 12.77
CA PHE A 350 1.71 -17.51 11.61
C PHE A 350 2.87 -17.56 10.63
N GLY A 351 3.87 -16.69 10.77
CA GLY A 351 4.99 -16.57 9.83
C GLY A 351 4.68 -15.68 8.63
N SER A 352 5.71 -15.07 8.05
CA SER A 352 5.61 -14.12 6.94
C SER A 352 4.91 -14.72 5.72
N ASP A 353 5.30 -15.92 5.31
CA ASP A 353 4.77 -16.56 4.11
C ASP A 353 3.29 -16.92 4.22
N ALA A 354 2.82 -17.35 5.40
CA ALA A 354 1.40 -17.62 5.62
C ALA A 354 0.57 -16.33 5.50
N VAL A 355 1.06 -15.23 6.08
CA VAL A 355 0.43 -13.91 6.01
C VAL A 355 0.37 -13.44 4.55
N ARG A 356 1.51 -13.42 3.86
CA ARG A 356 1.59 -13.01 2.46
C ARG A 356 0.69 -13.84 1.55
N TYR A 357 0.73 -15.16 1.70
CA TYR A 357 -0.10 -16.09 0.93
C TYR A 357 -1.58 -15.80 1.10
N PHE A 358 -2.05 -15.69 2.36
CA PHE A 358 -3.45 -15.44 2.64
C PHE A 358 -3.94 -14.15 1.97
N PHE A 359 -3.23 -13.04 2.15
CA PHE A 359 -3.68 -11.75 1.63
C PHE A 359 -3.66 -11.69 0.11
N LEU A 360 -2.68 -12.32 -0.56
CA LEU A 360 -2.66 -12.41 -2.02
C LEU A 360 -3.73 -13.36 -2.59
N ARG A 361 -4.13 -14.38 -1.82
CA ARG A 361 -5.07 -15.41 -2.26
C ARG A 361 -6.53 -15.00 -2.08
N GLU A 362 -6.82 -14.32 -0.97
CA GLU A 362 -8.20 -14.07 -0.53
C GLU A 362 -8.70 -12.66 -0.83
N VAL A 363 -7.80 -11.69 -0.95
CA VAL A 363 -8.17 -10.32 -1.30
C VAL A 363 -8.03 -10.17 -2.80
N GLU A 364 -9.15 -10.01 -3.49
CA GLU A 364 -9.15 -9.70 -4.91
C GLU A 364 -8.75 -8.24 -5.14
N PHE A 365 -7.80 -8.01 -6.05
CA PHE A 365 -7.36 -6.65 -6.36
C PHE A 365 -8.52 -5.79 -6.87
N GLY A 366 -8.69 -4.61 -6.26
CA GLY A 366 -9.73 -3.65 -6.60
C GLY A 366 -11.03 -3.81 -5.78
N ASN A 367 -11.16 -4.90 -5.02
CA ASN A 367 -12.29 -5.18 -4.13
C ASN A 367 -11.89 -5.07 -2.66
N ASP A 368 -12.88 -4.79 -1.80
CA ASP A 368 -12.70 -4.84 -0.35
C ASP A 368 -12.57 -6.30 0.08
N GLY A 369 -11.66 -6.56 1.03
CA GLY A 369 -11.41 -7.89 1.56
C GLY A 369 -11.84 -8.02 3.03
N ASP A 370 -12.52 -9.11 3.36
CA ASP A 370 -12.87 -9.46 4.74
C ASP A 370 -11.85 -10.41 5.36
N TYR A 371 -11.48 -10.14 6.62
CA TYR A 371 -10.61 -11.00 7.41
C TYR A 371 -11.38 -11.67 8.56
N SER A 372 -11.19 -12.98 8.72
CA SER A 372 -11.43 -13.68 9.99
C SER A 372 -10.30 -14.67 10.24
N GLU A 373 -9.94 -14.86 11.51
CA GLU A 373 -8.85 -15.75 11.87
C GLU A 373 -9.17 -17.21 11.53
N ASP A 374 -10.41 -17.65 11.71
CA ASP A 374 -10.85 -19.00 11.29
C ASP A 374 -10.67 -19.21 9.78
N ARG A 375 -11.01 -18.21 8.96
CA ARG A 375 -10.81 -18.28 7.51
C ARG A 375 -9.31 -18.34 7.19
N PHE A 376 -8.50 -17.49 7.84
CA PHE A 376 -7.04 -17.51 7.72
C PHE A 376 -6.47 -18.90 7.99
N ILE A 377 -6.79 -19.47 9.15
CA ILE A 377 -6.31 -20.79 9.57
C ILE A 377 -6.75 -21.86 8.56
N ASN A 378 -8.01 -21.84 8.12
CA ASN A 378 -8.53 -22.82 7.17
C ASN A 378 -7.81 -22.77 5.82
N ILE A 379 -7.54 -21.58 5.29
CA ILE A 379 -6.89 -21.43 3.98
C ILE A 379 -5.41 -21.79 4.04
N VAL A 380 -4.70 -21.31 5.07
CA VAL A 380 -3.30 -21.66 5.27
C VAL A 380 -3.15 -23.16 5.50
N ASN A 381 -4.08 -23.79 6.23
CA ASN A 381 -4.05 -25.24 6.49
C ASN A 381 -4.49 -26.08 5.30
N ALA A 382 -5.43 -25.62 4.48
CA ALA A 382 -5.87 -26.32 3.28
C ALA A 382 -4.83 -26.28 2.14
N HIS A 383 -3.81 -25.42 2.26
CA HIS A 383 -2.76 -25.32 1.24
C HIS A 383 -1.76 -26.48 1.32
N PRO A 384 -1.36 -27.09 0.18
CA PRO A 384 -0.39 -28.19 0.15
C PRO A 384 1.00 -27.83 0.71
N CYS A 385 1.29 -26.54 0.97
CA CYS A 385 2.51 -26.17 1.67
C CYS A 385 2.56 -26.63 3.14
N GLN A 386 1.48 -27.09 3.77
CA GLN A 386 1.59 -27.78 5.07
C GLN A 386 2.60 -28.94 5.07
N TYR A 387 2.85 -29.57 3.91
CA TYR A 387 3.87 -30.60 3.75
C TYR A 387 5.31 -30.04 3.68
N TYR A 388 5.47 -28.75 3.37
CA TYR A 388 6.77 -28.06 3.31
C TYR A 388 7.09 -27.26 4.59
N TRP A 389 6.07 -26.73 5.28
CA TRP A 389 6.25 -25.98 6.55
C TRP A 389 6.41 -26.89 7.79
N LYS A 390 6.12 -28.18 7.65
CA LYS A 390 6.39 -29.22 8.66
C LYS A 390 7.67 -29.98 8.29
N SER A 391 8.81 -29.31 8.27
CA SER A 391 10.11 -29.98 8.40
C SER A 391 10.87 -29.32 9.55
N PRO A 392 11.42 -30.11 10.48
CA PRO A 392 11.90 -29.65 11.79
C PRO A 392 13.11 -28.73 11.72
#